data_AF-A0A6P3ZDA0-F1
#
_entry.id   AF-A0A6P3ZDA0-F1
#
_cell.length_a   1.000
_cell.length_b   1.000
_cell.length_c   1.000
_cell.angle_alpha   90.00
_cell.angle_beta   90.00
_cell.angle_gamma   90.00
#
_symmetry.space_group_name_H-M   'P 1'
#
loop_
_entity.id
_entity.type
_entity.pdbx_description
1 polymer ?
#
loop_
_entity_poly.entity_id
_entity_poly.type
_entity_poly.pdbx_seq_one_letter_code
_entity_poly.pdbx_strand_id
1 'polypeptide(L)'
;MAPYKDQLLLDITSEGLRIQIVDKQNRPMFDTGSGVMKPYTVQILHELAGFVNQVPNSISISGHTDSAPYVRADSAYGNWELSADRANAARRTLVEGGMQPTKVARIVGLAASVPFDKTDPAAAINRRISIVVMTKEAARAALSPEVANEPDVPAAPAALRSAEQEHAGGGLPDMPSASPANDVGSAVTVPRNLRRG
;
A
#
# COMPACT_ATOMS: atom_id res chain seq x y z
N MET A 1 2.37 17.50 -25.58
CA MET A 1 2.94 16.25 -26.17
C MET A 1 4.36 16.33 -26.81
N ALA A 2 4.74 17.24 -27.72
CA ALA A 2 5.98 17.11 -28.52
C ALA A 2 7.35 17.08 -27.78
N PRO A 3 7.60 17.79 -26.65
CA PRO A 3 8.96 17.85 -26.06
C PRO A 3 9.33 16.67 -25.14
N TYR A 4 8.42 15.70 -24.92
CA TYR A 4 8.58 14.65 -23.89
C TYR A 4 8.45 13.22 -24.41
N LYS A 5 8.35 13.01 -25.73
CA LYS A 5 8.15 11.69 -26.35
C LYS A 5 9.15 10.64 -25.85
N ASP A 6 10.42 11.02 -25.70
CA ASP A 6 11.48 10.06 -25.34
C ASP A 6 11.51 9.64 -23.87
N GLN A 7 10.62 10.19 -23.03
CA GLN A 7 10.44 9.80 -21.62
C GLN A 7 9.13 9.05 -21.38
N LEU A 8 8.30 8.92 -22.43
CA LEU A 8 7.03 8.22 -22.38
C LEU A 8 7.16 6.91 -23.15
N LEU A 9 7.17 5.80 -22.43
CA LEU A 9 7.16 4.46 -23.00
C LEU A 9 5.75 3.89 -22.87
N LEU A 10 5.20 3.38 -23.97
CA LEU A 10 3.87 2.78 -24.00
C LEU A 10 3.97 1.34 -24.46
N ASP A 11 3.33 0.44 -23.73
CA ASP A 11 3.29 -0.97 -24.08
C ASP A 11 1.97 -1.62 -23.65
N ILE A 12 1.50 -2.61 -24.42
CA ILE A 12 0.31 -3.39 -24.10
C ILE A 12 0.74 -4.59 -23.27
N THR A 13 0.11 -4.77 -22.12
CA THR A 13 0.35 -5.86 -21.18
C THR A 13 -0.93 -6.67 -20.97
N SER A 14 -0.82 -7.83 -20.31
CA SER A 14 -1.99 -8.61 -19.88
C SER A 14 -2.89 -7.85 -18.89
N GLU A 15 -2.33 -6.92 -18.11
CA GLU A 15 -3.09 -6.08 -17.18
C GLU A 15 -3.77 -4.88 -17.88
N GLY A 16 -3.38 -4.54 -19.11
CA GLY A 16 -3.92 -3.42 -19.89
C GLY A 16 -2.85 -2.56 -20.57
N LEU A 17 -3.17 -1.30 -20.86
CA LEU A 17 -2.22 -0.36 -21.46
C LEU A 17 -1.31 0.21 -20.37
N ARG A 18 -0.01 -0.05 -20.47
CA ARG A 18 1.00 0.50 -19.57
C ARG A 18 1.64 1.74 -20.18
N ILE A 19 1.67 2.81 -19.39
CA ILE A 19 2.30 4.09 -19.70
C ILE A 19 3.39 4.30 -18.66
N GLN A 20 4.64 4.39 -19.09
CA GLN A 20 5.78 4.59 -18.21
C GLN A 20 6.41 5.94 -18.47
N ILE A 21 6.57 6.73 -17.41
CA ILE A 21 7.32 7.98 -17.43
C ILE A 21 8.68 7.67 -16.81
N VAL A 22 9.76 7.82 -17.58
CA VAL A 22 11.12 7.42 -17.18
C VAL A 22 12.05 8.62 -17.01
N ASP A 23 12.95 8.52 -16.03
CA ASP A 23 14.06 9.45 -15.88
C ASP A 23 15.10 9.25 -16.99
N LYS A 24 15.82 10.33 -17.30
CA LYS A 24 17.10 10.30 -18.04
C LYS A 24 18.15 11.07 -17.25
N GLN A 25 19.44 10.75 -17.43
CA GLN A 25 20.55 11.42 -16.70
C GLN A 25 20.42 12.95 -16.66
N ASN A 26 19.99 13.60 -17.75
CA ASN A 26 19.90 15.06 -17.84
C ASN A 26 18.47 15.62 -17.68
N ARG A 27 17.50 14.78 -17.33
CA ARG A 27 16.10 15.18 -17.18
C ARG A 27 15.39 14.28 -16.16
N PRO A 28 15.64 14.48 -14.86
CA PRO A 28 14.99 13.73 -13.79
C PRO A 28 13.55 14.21 -13.58
N MET A 29 12.62 13.31 -13.31
CA MET A 29 11.21 13.64 -13.04
C MET A 29 10.97 14.18 -11.65
N PHE A 30 11.88 13.88 -10.73
CA PHE A 30 11.81 14.26 -9.33
C PHE A 30 13.08 14.99 -8.91
N ASP A 31 12.99 15.81 -7.89
CA ASP A 31 14.18 16.27 -7.17
C ASP A 31 14.92 15.06 -6.57
N THR A 32 16.26 15.18 -6.48
CA THR A 32 17.13 14.12 -5.97
C THR A 32 16.68 13.69 -4.58
N GLY A 33 16.40 12.40 -4.40
CA GLY A 33 15.96 11.86 -3.10
C GLY A 33 14.59 12.38 -2.62
N SER A 34 13.75 12.87 -3.54
CA SER A 34 12.48 13.49 -3.19
C SER A 34 11.31 12.90 -3.97
N GLY A 35 10.11 13.05 -3.40
CA GLY A 35 8.83 12.86 -4.08
C GLY A 35 8.33 14.13 -4.80
N VAL A 36 9.07 15.24 -4.73
CA VAL A 36 8.74 16.50 -5.41
C VAL A 36 9.02 16.37 -6.90
N MET A 37 8.00 16.59 -7.72
CA MET A 37 8.08 16.48 -9.18
C MET A 37 8.64 17.74 -9.84
N LYS A 38 9.31 17.55 -10.97
CA LYS A 38 9.65 18.64 -11.87
C LYS A 38 8.41 19.14 -12.64
N PRO A 39 8.37 20.43 -13.02
CA PRO A 39 7.21 21.01 -13.73
C PRO A 39 6.80 20.28 -15.01
N TYR A 40 7.77 19.72 -15.74
CA TYR A 40 7.47 19.00 -16.97
C TYR A 40 6.73 17.68 -16.71
N THR A 41 7.07 16.96 -15.63
CA THR A 41 6.36 15.74 -15.22
C THR A 41 4.93 16.06 -14.81
N VAL A 42 4.73 17.19 -14.14
CA VAL A 42 3.39 17.70 -13.81
C VAL A 42 2.57 17.93 -15.08
N GLN A 43 3.14 18.60 -16.09
CA GLN A 43 2.46 18.82 -17.37
C GLN A 43 2.06 17.51 -18.06
N ILE A 44 2.95 16.52 -18.08
CA ILE A 44 2.66 15.19 -18.66
C ILE A 44 1.48 14.54 -17.94
N LEU A 45 1.48 14.54 -16.60
CA LEU A 45 0.41 13.93 -15.82
C LEU A 45 -0.92 14.67 -15.99
N HIS A 46 -0.90 16.00 -16.11
CA HIS A 46 -2.11 16.78 -16.42
C HIS A 46 -2.67 16.43 -17.81
N GLU A 47 -1.82 16.30 -18.84
CA GLU A 47 -2.27 15.84 -20.16
C GLU A 47 -2.87 14.41 -20.06
N LEU A 48 -2.21 13.50 -19.35
CA LEU A 48 -2.69 12.12 -19.15
C LEU A 48 -4.02 12.03 -18.39
N ALA A 49 -4.25 12.90 -17.41
CA ALA A 49 -5.49 12.94 -16.64
C ALA A 49 -6.73 13.08 -17.54
N GLY A 50 -6.65 13.93 -18.56
CA GLY A 50 -7.70 14.10 -19.57
C GLY A 50 -7.98 12.82 -20.35
N PHE A 51 -6.94 12.08 -20.78
CA PHE A 51 -7.10 10.82 -21.51
C PHE A 51 -7.67 9.70 -20.64
N VAL A 52 -7.19 9.57 -19.40
CA VAL A 52 -7.69 8.55 -18.46
C VAL A 52 -9.18 8.73 -18.18
N ASN A 53 -9.68 9.96 -18.17
CA ASN A 53 -11.10 10.23 -17.97
C ASN A 53 -11.99 9.80 -19.14
N GLN A 54 -11.45 9.69 -20.37
CA GLN A 54 -12.24 9.34 -21.57
C GLN A 54 -12.65 7.86 -21.62
N VAL A 55 -12.00 7.01 -20.84
CA VAL A 55 -12.27 5.56 -20.79
C VAL A 55 -12.83 5.17 -19.42
N PRO A 56 -13.73 4.19 -19.28
CA PRO A 56 -14.31 3.83 -17.98
C PRO A 56 -13.34 3.08 -17.05
N ASN A 57 -12.16 2.70 -17.55
CA ASN A 57 -11.19 1.85 -16.88
C ASN A 57 -10.59 2.49 -15.62
N SER A 58 -10.35 1.66 -14.61
CA SER A 58 -9.53 2.02 -13.45
C SER A 58 -8.04 1.98 -13.79
N ILE A 59 -7.23 2.61 -12.95
CA ILE A 59 -5.77 2.66 -13.11
C ILE A 59 -5.04 2.09 -11.89
N SER A 60 -3.89 1.47 -12.16
CA SER A 60 -2.87 1.14 -11.16
C SER A 60 -1.69 2.07 -11.34
N ILE A 61 -1.18 2.64 -10.25
CA ILE A 61 -0.01 3.53 -10.27
C ILE A 61 1.11 2.88 -9.47
N SER A 62 2.28 2.70 -10.08
CA SER A 62 3.45 2.12 -9.45
C SER A 62 4.64 3.06 -9.53
N GLY A 63 5.38 3.17 -8.44
CA GLY A 63 6.64 3.90 -8.38
C GLY A 63 7.83 2.95 -8.31
N HIS A 64 8.90 3.31 -9.00
CA HIS A 64 10.15 2.56 -9.01
C HIS A 64 11.33 3.50 -8.73
N THR A 65 12.34 2.98 -8.05
CA THR A 65 13.65 3.62 -7.86
C THR A 65 14.72 2.79 -8.55
N ASP A 66 15.91 3.34 -8.66
CA ASP A 66 17.10 2.55 -8.99
C ASP A 66 17.62 1.84 -7.72
N SER A 67 18.68 1.04 -7.89
CA SER A 67 19.36 0.36 -6.79
C SER A 67 20.32 1.26 -6.01
N ALA A 68 20.47 2.54 -6.37
CA ALA A 68 21.36 3.43 -5.65
C ALA A 68 20.84 3.54 -4.21
N PRO A 69 21.71 3.36 -3.19
CA PRO A 69 21.28 3.47 -1.80
C PRO A 69 20.70 4.86 -1.56
N TYR A 70 19.39 4.90 -1.31
CA TYR A 70 18.76 6.08 -0.74
C TYR A 70 18.64 5.86 0.76
N VAL A 71 19.52 6.53 1.51
CA VAL A 71 19.47 6.57 2.96
C VAL A 71 19.56 8.05 3.33
N ARG A 72 18.47 8.62 3.87
CA ARG A 72 18.60 9.87 4.64
C ARG A 72 19.42 9.54 5.89
N ALA A 73 20.38 10.39 6.24
CA ALA A 73 21.48 10.14 7.18
C ALA A 73 21.07 9.67 8.60
N ASP A 74 19.78 9.62 8.88
CA ASP A 74 19.16 9.53 10.20
C ASP A 74 17.80 8.80 10.21
N SER A 75 17.39 8.11 9.14
CA SER A 75 16.02 7.54 9.08
C SER A 75 15.91 6.14 8.49
N ALA A 76 14.90 5.39 8.97
CA ALA A 76 14.42 4.14 8.37
C ALA A 76 13.78 4.31 6.97
N TYR A 77 13.84 5.53 6.40
CA TYR A 77 13.27 5.86 5.11
C TYR A 77 14.26 5.49 4.00
N GLY A 78 13.83 4.60 3.11
CA GLY A 78 14.62 4.12 1.99
C GLY A 78 13.89 4.17 0.65
N ASN A 79 14.36 3.33 -0.26
CA ASN A 79 13.82 3.23 -1.62
C ASN A 79 12.37 2.72 -1.66
N TRP A 80 11.94 1.95 -0.66
CA TRP A 80 10.55 1.50 -0.53
C TRP A 80 9.62 2.67 -0.30
N GLU A 81 9.87 3.48 0.73
CA GLU A 81 9.07 4.66 1.05
C GLU A 81 9.13 5.68 -0.10
N LEU A 82 10.33 5.93 -0.65
CA LEU A 82 10.49 6.84 -1.78
C LEU A 82 9.67 6.43 -3.00
N SER A 83 9.64 5.13 -3.32
CA SER A 83 8.87 4.63 -4.47
C SER A 83 7.36 4.80 -4.26
N ALA A 84 6.86 4.53 -3.05
CA ALA A 84 5.45 4.70 -2.70
C ALA A 84 5.02 6.17 -2.68
N ASP A 85 5.89 7.06 -2.18
CA ASP A 85 5.66 8.50 -2.13
C ASP A 85 5.59 9.11 -3.52
N ARG A 86 6.47 8.68 -4.42
CA ARG A 86 6.46 9.10 -5.84
C ARG A 86 5.22 8.63 -6.58
N ALA A 87 4.77 7.39 -6.32
CA ALA A 87 3.51 6.88 -6.87
C ALA A 87 2.30 7.71 -6.37
N ASN A 88 2.29 8.06 -5.08
CA ASN A 88 1.27 8.92 -4.50
C ASN A 88 1.33 10.37 -5.01
N ALA A 89 2.53 10.90 -5.26
CA ALA A 89 2.69 12.19 -5.90
C ALA A 89 2.05 12.18 -7.28
N ALA A 90 2.30 11.12 -8.08
CA ALA A 90 1.68 10.99 -9.39
C ALA A 90 0.16 10.92 -9.32
N ARG A 91 -0.38 10.18 -8.34
CA ARG A 91 -1.81 10.15 -8.07
C ARG A 91 -2.38 11.54 -7.81
N ARG A 92 -1.77 12.32 -6.91
CA ARG A 92 -2.23 13.68 -6.57
C ARG A 92 -2.21 14.57 -7.79
N THR A 93 -1.11 14.57 -8.56
CA THR A 93 -0.97 15.38 -9.76
C THR A 93 -1.93 14.99 -10.87
N LEU A 94 -2.26 13.70 -11.05
CA LEU A 94 -3.32 13.28 -11.97
C LEU A 94 -4.68 13.86 -11.56
N VAL A 95 -5.00 13.83 -10.27
CA VAL A 95 -6.26 14.41 -9.73
C VAL A 95 -6.28 15.92 -9.89
N GLU A 96 -5.18 16.61 -9.62
CA GLU A 96 -5.01 18.06 -9.87
C GLU A 96 -5.20 18.39 -11.35
N GLY A 97 -4.75 17.51 -12.25
CA GLY A 97 -4.99 17.56 -13.69
C GLY A 97 -6.42 17.23 -14.13
N GLY A 98 -7.34 16.96 -13.19
CA GLY A 98 -8.76 16.72 -13.44
C GLY A 98 -9.17 15.24 -13.51
N MET A 99 -8.26 14.29 -13.26
CA MET A 99 -8.62 12.87 -13.20
C MET A 99 -9.58 12.61 -12.04
N GLN A 100 -10.64 11.84 -12.28
CA GLN A 100 -11.55 11.44 -11.19
C GLN A 100 -10.80 10.59 -10.13
N PRO A 101 -10.85 10.93 -8.83
CA PRO A 101 -10.11 10.19 -7.80
C PRO A 101 -10.48 8.70 -7.70
N THR A 102 -11.72 8.36 -8.01
CA THR A 102 -12.28 6.99 -7.99
C THR A 102 -11.68 6.07 -9.06
N LYS A 103 -10.94 6.62 -10.03
CA LYS A 103 -10.24 5.84 -11.07
C LYS A 103 -9.12 4.99 -10.50
N VAL A 104 -8.53 5.38 -9.36
CA VAL A 104 -7.33 4.73 -8.83
C VAL A 104 -7.74 3.44 -8.11
N ALA A 105 -7.39 2.29 -8.69
CA ALA A 105 -7.65 0.98 -8.08
C ALA A 105 -6.60 0.61 -7.03
N ARG A 106 -5.31 0.88 -7.31
CA ARG A 106 -4.21 0.63 -6.37
C ARG A 106 -3.00 1.54 -6.60
N ILE A 107 -2.20 1.70 -5.56
CA ILE A 107 -0.90 2.37 -5.58
C ILE A 107 0.15 1.39 -5.06
N VAL A 108 1.29 1.30 -5.73
CA VAL A 108 2.34 0.34 -5.38
C VAL A 108 3.70 1.02 -5.35
N GLY A 109 4.45 0.84 -4.26
CA GLY A 109 5.87 1.14 -4.21
C GLY A 109 6.68 -0.13 -4.47
N LEU A 110 7.56 -0.12 -5.47
CA LEU A 110 8.34 -1.29 -5.86
C LEU A 110 9.85 -1.14 -5.60
N ALA A 111 10.31 -0.01 -5.08
CA ALA A 111 11.73 0.28 -4.90
C ALA A 111 12.54 -0.10 -6.16
N ALA A 112 13.67 -0.81 -5.97
CA ALA A 112 14.52 -1.37 -7.01
C ALA A 112 14.17 -2.82 -7.40
N SER A 113 13.06 -3.39 -6.91
CA SER A 113 12.76 -4.83 -7.04
C SER A 113 12.45 -5.27 -8.47
N VAL A 114 11.99 -4.34 -9.32
CA VAL A 114 11.65 -4.60 -10.72
C VAL A 114 12.40 -3.60 -11.62
N PRO A 115 13.71 -3.82 -11.89
CA PRO A 115 14.49 -2.95 -12.74
C PRO A 115 14.01 -3.04 -14.19
N PHE A 116 13.98 -1.90 -14.88
CA PHE A 116 13.71 -1.81 -16.31
C PHE A 116 14.95 -2.27 -17.10
N ASP A 117 16.11 -1.67 -16.78
CA ASP A 117 17.41 -2.14 -17.21
C ASP A 117 17.97 -3.12 -16.17
N LYS A 118 17.92 -4.41 -16.50
CA LYS A 118 18.44 -5.48 -15.65
C LYS A 118 19.97 -5.56 -15.66
N THR A 119 20.61 -4.99 -16.68
CA THR A 119 22.07 -5.02 -16.85
C THR A 119 22.75 -3.95 -16.00
N ASP A 120 22.10 -2.80 -15.85
CA ASP A 120 22.51 -1.72 -14.95
C ASP A 120 21.37 -1.34 -13.98
N PRO A 121 21.31 -1.98 -12.80
CA PRO A 121 20.31 -1.66 -11.77
C PRO A 121 20.36 -0.20 -11.25
N ALA A 122 21.50 0.49 -11.41
CA ALA A 122 21.68 1.89 -11.02
C ALA A 122 21.27 2.88 -12.13
N ALA A 123 20.91 2.39 -13.32
CA ALA A 123 20.56 3.22 -14.46
C ALA A 123 19.39 4.16 -14.16
N ALA A 124 19.46 5.38 -14.70
CA ALA A 124 18.41 6.38 -14.54
C ALA A 124 17.03 5.90 -14.97
N ILE A 125 16.95 5.08 -16.02
CA ILE A 125 15.70 4.53 -16.56
C ILE A 125 14.94 3.65 -15.55
N ASN A 126 15.61 3.13 -14.52
CA ASN A 126 14.96 2.37 -13.45
C ASN A 126 14.11 3.26 -12.54
N ARG A 127 14.43 4.55 -12.44
CA ARG A 127 13.59 5.56 -11.77
C ARG A 127 12.44 5.94 -12.69
N ARG A 128 11.27 5.35 -12.45
CA ARG A 128 10.10 5.52 -13.30
C ARG A 128 8.79 5.48 -12.52
N ILE A 129 7.77 6.11 -13.09
CA ILE A 129 6.38 5.93 -12.69
C ILE A 129 5.69 5.11 -13.78
N SER A 130 5.01 4.05 -13.40
CA SER A 130 4.19 3.23 -14.29
C SER A 130 2.72 3.46 -13.98
N ILE A 131 1.93 3.80 -14.99
CA ILE A 131 0.47 3.91 -14.92
C ILE A 131 -0.10 2.85 -15.84
N VAL A 132 -0.88 1.93 -15.29
CA VAL A 132 -1.58 0.91 -16.08
C VAL A 132 -3.04 1.27 -16.14
N VAL A 133 -3.57 1.51 -17.34
CA VAL A 133 -5.00 1.59 -17.61
C VAL A 133 -5.51 0.16 -17.72
N MET A 134 -6.21 -0.29 -16.67
CA MET A 134 -6.44 -1.69 -16.40
C MET A 134 -7.57 -2.27 -17.24
N THR A 135 -7.45 -3.54 -17.62
CA THR A 135 -8.60 -4.33 -18.06
C THR A 135 -9.59 -4.54 -16.89
N LYS A 136 -10.82 -4.98 -17.18
CA LYS A 136 -11.81 -5.25 -16.13
C LYS A 136 -11.34 -6.36 -15.20
N GLU A 137 -10.70 -7.37 -15.76
CA GLU A 137 -10.17 -8.54 -15.06
C GLU A 137 -9.05 -8.11 -14.10
N ALA A 138 -8.10 -7.31 -14.58
CA ALA A 138 -7.01 -6.82 -13.75
C ALA A 138 -7.53 -5.89 -12.63
N ALA A 139 -8.49 -5.00 -12.93
CA ALA A 139 -9.08 -4.13 -11.93
C ALA A 139 -9.81 -4.93 -10.83
N ARG A 140 -10.56 -5.98 -11.21
CA ARG A 140 -11.22 -6.88 -10.24
C ARG A 140 -10.21 -7.60 -9.36
N ALA A 141 -9.13 -8.13 -9.95
CA ALA A 141 -8.07 -8.80 -9.19
C ALA A 141 -7.37 -7.85 -8.19
N ALA A 142 -7.17 -6.59 -8.56
CA ALA A 142 -6.56 -5.59 -7.68
C ALA A 142 -7.47 -5.18 -6.51
N LEU A 143 -8.79 -5.12 -6.72
CA LEU A 143 -9.77 -4.70 -5.71
C LEU A 143 -10.29 -5.85 -4.84
N SER A 144 -10.09 -7.10 -5.25
CA SER A 144 -10.60 -8.28 -4.55
C SER A 144 -9.55 -9.40 -4.55
N PRO A 145 -8.41 -9.21 -3.87
CA PRO A 145 -7.35 -10.23 -3.83
C PRO A 145 -7.80 -11.53 -3.14
N GLU A 146 -8.75 -11.48 -2.20
CA GLU A 146 -9.30 -12.66 -1.50
C GLU A 146 -10.29 -13.46 -2.37
N VAL A 147 -11.16 -12.80 -3.15
CA VAL A 147 -12.16 -13.48 -4.01
C VAL A 147 -11.51 -14.25 -5.18
N ALA A 148 -10.27 -13.90 -5.55
CA ALA A 148 -9.54 -14.62 -6.60
C ALA A 148 -8.89 -15.93 -6.12
N ASN A 149 -8.74 -16.12 -4.80
CA ASN A 149 -8.03 -17.25 -4.19
C ASN A 149 -8.84 -17.98 -3.11
N GLU A 150 -10.15 -17.76 -2.99
CA GLU A 150 -10.98 -18.71 -2.26
C GLU A 150 -11.09 -19.99 -3.10
N PRO A 151 -10.45 -21.12 -2.72
CA PRO A 151 -10.95 -22.40 -3.19
C PRO A 151 -12.43 -22.47 -2.77
N ASP A 152 -13.27 -23.04 -3.63
CA ASP A 152 -14.67 -23.35 -3.33
C ASP A 152 -14.68 -24.24 -2.08
N VAL A 153 -14.75 -23.62 -0.89
CA VAL A 153 -14.80 -24.34 0.37
C VAL A 153 -16.23 -24.87 0.44
N PRO A 154 -16.47 -26.19 0.28
CA PRO A 154 -17.81 -26.71 0.50
C PRO A 154 -18.22 -26.33 1.92
N ALA A 155 -19.41 -25.75 2.06
CA ALA A 155 -19.97 -25.30 3.32
C ALA A 155 -19.65 -26.32 4.43
N ALA A 156 -18.89 -25.87 5.43
CA ALA A 156 -18.45 -26.74 6.52
C ALA A 156 -19.68 -27.49 7.10
N PRO A 157 -19.58 -28.81 7.34
CA PRO A 157 -20.71 -29.56 7.85
C PRO A 157 -21.10 -29.04 9.24
N ALA A 158 -22.40 -28.91 9.48
CA ALA A 158 -23.04 -28.36 10.68
C ALA A 158 -22.75 -29.13 12.00
N ALA A 159 -21.76 -30.03 12.03
CA ALA A 159 -21.50 -30.95 13.12
C ALA A 159 -20.78 -30.33 14.34
N LEU A 160 -20.24 -29.11 14.23
CA LEU A 160 -19.54 -28.45 15.35
C LEU A 160 -20.44 -27.58 16.24
N ARG A 161 -21.76 -27.49 15.96
CA ARG A 161 -22.70 -26.75 16.82
C ARG A 161 -23.40 -27.60 17.88
N SER A 162 -23.26 -28.92 17.85
CA SER A 162 -24.01 -29.82 18.73
C SER A 162 -23.28 -30.23 20.01
N ALA A 163 -21.98 -29.92 20.16
CA ALA A 163 -21.19 -30.37 21.31
C ALA A 163 -21.26 -29.44 22.54
N GLU A 164 -21.81 -28.23 22.42
CA GLU A 164 -21.89 -27.26 23.54
C GLU A 164 -23.21 -27.36 24.33
N GLN A 165 -24.17 -28.21 23.92
CA GLN A 165 -25.51 -28.29 24.52
C GLN A 165 -25.78 -29.54 25.39
N GLU A 166 -24.84 -30.47 25.53
CA GLU A 166 -25.05 -31.72 26.31
C GLU A 166 -24.38 -31.76 27.70
N HIS A 167 -23.69 -30.72 28.17
CA HIS A 167 -23.07 -30.71 29.51
C HIS A 167 -23.85 -29.93 30.59
N ALA A 168 -25.10 -29.58 30.33
CA ALA A 168 -26.01 -28.99 31.31
C ALA A 168 -26.99 -30.05 31.85
N GLY A 169 -26.52 -30.98 32.68
CA GLY A 169 -27.42 -31.85 33.43
C GLY A 169 -26.78 -33.05 34.12
N GLY A 170 -26.46 -32.92 35.41
CA GLY A 170 -26.40 -34.09 36.30
C GLY A 170 -25.37 -34.07 37.42
N GLY A 171 -25.80 -33.63 38.61
CA GLY A 171 -25.46 -34.25 39.91
C GLY A 171 -24.09 -33.99 40.54
N LEU A 172 -24.07 -33.25 41.66
CA LEU A 172 -22.98 -33.32 42.65
C LEU A 172 -22.95 -34.68 43.35
N PRO A 173 -21.75 -35.14 43.78
CA PRO A 173 -21.61 -35.66 45.13
C PRO A 173 -20.48 -35.01 45.95
N ASP A 174 -20.62 -35.15 47.26
CA ASP A 174 -20.02 -34.41 48.37
C ASP A 174 -18.48 -34.33 48.45
N MET A 175 -18.02 -33.16 48.90
CA MET A 175 -16.66 -32.91 49.44
C MET A 175 -16.66 -33.10 50.96
N PRO A 176 -15.67 -33.75 51.59
CA PRO A 176 -15.53 -33.69 53.02
C PRO A 176 -14.94 -32.35 53.48
N SER A 177 -15.48 -31.91 54.62
CA SER A 177 -15.28 -30.62 55.29
C SER A 177 -13.90 -30.47 55.94
N ALA A 178 -13.33 -29.26 55.85
CA ALA A 178 -12.52 -28.66 56.91
C ALA A 178 -12.59 -27.12 56.82
N SER A 179 -13.07 -26.48 57.88
CA SER A 179 -13.05 -25.03 58.14
C SER A 179 -12.17 -24.77 59.39
N PRO A 180 -12.01 -23.53 59.91
CA PRO A 180 -11.23 -22.42 59.34
C PRO A 180 -10.35 -21.73 60.43
N ALA A 181 -9.56 -20.71 60.07
CA ALA A 181 -9.15 -19.60 60.96
C ALA A 181 -8.61 -18.42 60.12
N ASN A 182 -9.41 -17.37 59.88
CA ASN A 182 -9.40 -16.05 60.55
C ASN A 182 -8.01 -15.38 60.62
N ASP A 183 -7.73 -14.29 59.88
CA ASP A 183 -8.23 -12.89 59.94
C ASP A 183 -7.23 -11.98 60.69
N VAL A 184 -7.38 -10.67 60.46
CA VAL A 184 -6.74 -9.47 61.01
C VAL A 184 -5.43 -9.09 60.29
N GLY A 185 -5.27 -7.95 59.62
CA GLY A 185 -6.00 -6.68 59.63
C GLY A 185 -5.01 -5.53 59.89
N SER A 186 -5.32 -4.35 59.34
CA SER A 186 -4.66 -3.01 59.54
C SER A 186 -3.59 -2.66 58.50
N ALA A 187 -3.86 -1.79 57.51
CA ALA A 187 -4.08 -0.34 57.53
C ALA A 187 -2.77 0.47 57.40
N VAL A 188 -2.93 1.71 56.90
CA VAL A 188 -2.08 2.91 57.09
C VAL A 188 -1.32 3.44 55.85
N THR A 189 -1.98 4.43 55.22
CA THR A 189 -1.46 5.79 54.92
C THR A 189 -0.85 6.15 53.57
N VAL A 190 -1.57 7.04 52.90
CA VAL A 190 -1.16 7.98 51.84
C VAL A 190 -0.42 9.17 52.46
N PRO A 191 0.61 9.74 51.80
CA PRO A 191 0.89 11.16 51.96
C PRO A 191 0.49 11.94 50.71
N ARG A 192 -0.24 13.02 50.98
CA ARG A 192 -0.61 14.13 50.08
C ARG A 192 0.40 15.26 50.27
N ASN A 193 0.45 16.16 49.27
CA ASN A 193 0.89 17.57 49.33
C ASN A 193 2.40 17.85 49.10
N LEU A 194 2.85 18.97 48.51
CA LEU A 194 2.21 20.18 47.95
C LEU A 194 3.21 20.93 47.04
N ARG A 195 2.71 21.53 45.96
CA ARG A 195 3.00 22.84 45.33
C ARG A 195 4.36 23.58 45.46
N ARG A 196 4.70 24.14 44.28
CA ARG A 196 5.18 25.51 43.93
C ARG A 196 6.69 25.76 43.81
N GLY A 197 7.02 26.37 42.67
CA GLY A 197 8.26 26.99 42.25
C GLY A 197 8.12 27.35 40.79
#